data_AF-A0A4R3RI09-F1
#
_entry.id   AF-A0A4R3RI09-F1
#
_cell.length_a   1.000
_cell.length_b   1.000
_cell.length_c   1.000
_cell.angle_alpha   90.00
_cell.angle_beta   90.00
_cell.angle_gamma   90.00
#
_symmetry.space_group_name_H-M   'P 1'
#
loop_
_entity.id
_entity.type
_entity.pdbx_description
1 polymer ?
#
loop_
_entity_poly.entity_id
_entity_poly.type
_entity_poly.pdbx_seq_one_letter_code
_entity_poly.pdbx_strand_id
1 'polypeptide(L)'
;MSVDPERMTREALVSLVYDLQSQVEALLESRPASQVMEIQTVFKLTSMEAKIVSALLDGRPHSKESIYNAVYFDSMRDPPEMKIIDVMVCKIRKKMFPFGVKIETIWGSGYHLTDCARVLSILNGEVSVELIAGNAAPIHRKHGENEKSVLSVLVAEMNADGKTKIGSRVLARKAGLKGSLLPIMARLAESGAILVKSQPTRGNRLAPWIVHVKARAL
;
A
#
# COMPACT_ATOMS: atom_id res chain seq x y z
N MET A 1 12.10 47.39 10.12
CA MET A 1 13.16 48.21 9.51
C MET A 1 13.32 47.74 8.07
N SER A 2 13.19 48.62 7.08
CA SER A 2 13.37 48.25 5.67
C SER A 2 14.86 48.06 5.40
N VAL A 3 15.28 46.84 5.06
CA VAL A 3 16.66 46.55 4.66
C VAL A 3 16.83 47.06 3.23
N ASP A 4 17.73 48.01 3.01
CA ASP A 4 18.05 48.56 1.70
C ASP A 4 19.36 47.92 1.19
N PRO A 5 19.27 46.89 0.32
CA PRO A 5 20.43 46.10 -0.12
C PRO A 5 21.42 46.90 -0.96
N GLU A 6 21.01 48.03 -1.56
CA GLU A 6 21.88 48.87 -2.39
C GLU A 6 22.89 49.69 -1.56
N ARG A 7 22.66 49.82 -0.25
CA ARG A 7 23.53 50.56 0.68
C ARG A 7 24.41 49.66 1.56
N MET A 8 24.29 48.35 1.42
CA MET A 8 25.02 47.39 2.23
C MET A 8 26.39 47.07 1.64
N THR A 9 27.39 46.87 2.50
CA THR A 9 28.69 46.36 2.06
C THR A 9 28.58 44.91 1.60
N ARG A 10 29.52 44.47 0.75
CA ARG A 10 29.56 43.10 0.23
C ARG A 10 29.55 42.06 1.36
N GLU A 11 30.30 42.31 2.43
CA GLU A 11 30.41 41.43 3.58
C GLU A 11 29.07 41.35 4.35
N ALA A 12 28.38 42.48 4.49
CA ALA A 12 27.07 42.53 5.14
C ALA A 12 25.99 41.82 4.31
N LEU A 13 26.04 41.93 2.98
CA LEU A 13 25.15 41.18 2.08
C LEU A 13 25.40 39.68 2.18
N VAL A 14 26.66 39.25 2.23
CA VAL A 14 27.03 37.83 2.40
C VAL A 14 26.54 37.29 3.74
N SER A 15 26.72 38.04 4.84
CA SER A 15 26.19 37.66 6.16
C SER A 15 24.67 37.53 6.16
N LEU A 16 23.97 38.49 5.54
CA LEU A 16 22.51 38.46 5.43
C LEU A 16 22.02 37.25 4.64
N VAL A 17 22.71 36.89 3.55
CA VAL A 17 22.38 35.70 2.77
C VAL A 17 22.56 34.44 3.61
N TYR A 18 23.64 34.33 4.39
CA TYR A 18 23.83 33.18 5.28
C TYR A 18 22.78 33.11 6.41
N ASP A 19 22.43 34.25 7.00
CA ASP A 19 21.39 34.31 8.03
C ASP A 19 20.02 33.95 7.47
N LEU A 20 19.70 34.41 6.26
CA LEU A 20 18.46 34.03 5.56
C LEU A 20 18.48 32.56 5.16
N GLN A 21 19.61 32.01 4.71
CA GLN A 21 19.75 30.59 4.42
C GLN A 21 19.51 29.76 5.68
N SER A 22 20.11 30.14 6.80
CA SER A 22 19.91 29.51 8.11
C SER A 22 18.46 29.60 8.59
N GLN A 23 17.81 30.77 8.44
CA GLN A 23 16.40 30.95 8.79
C GLN A 23 15.47 30.10 7.90
N VAL A 24 15.74 30.04 6.59
CA VAL A 24 14.98 29.21 5.65
C VAL A 24 15.19 27.73 5.98
N GLU A 25 16.40 27.31 6.31
CA GLU A 25 16.71 25.93 6.70
C GLU A 25 15.99 25.53 8.01
N ALA A 26 15.99 26.41 9.02
CA ALA A 26 15.21 26.21 10.25
C ALA A 26 13.68 26.19 10.02
N LEU A 27 13.18 27.01 9.09
CA LEU A 27 11.76 26.98 8.68
C LEU A 27 11.42 25.73 7.85
N LEU A 28 12.37 25.19 7.09
CA LEU A 28 12.20 23.93 6.35
C LEU A 28 12.28 22.70 7.26
N GLU A 29 13.07 22.75 8.32
CA GLU A 29 13.13 21.70 9.36
C GLU A 29 11.81 21.61 10.15
N SER A 30 11.12 22.73 10.34
CA SER A 30 9.76 22.79 10.87
C SER A 30 8.72 22.71 9.76
N ARG A 31 8.66 21.59 9.04
CA ARG A 31 7.58 21.37 8.07
C ARG A 31 6.22 21.65 8.70
N PRO A 32 5.44 22.57 8.13
CA PRO A 32 4.32 23.13 8.87
C PRO A 32 3.32 22.02 9.14
N ALA A 33 2.85 21.92 10.39
CA ALA A 33 1.87 20.93 10.80
C ALA A 33 0.61 20.94 9.90
N SER A 34 0.32 22.09 9.25
CA SER A 34 -0.70 22.23 8.23
C SER A 34 -0.48 21.33 7.02
N GLN A 35 0.74 21.26 6.46
CA GLN A 35 1.04 20.42 5.30
C GLN A 35 0.85 18.92 5.63
N VAL A 36 1.29 18.49 6.82
CA VAL A 36 1.08 17.10 7.25
C VAL A 36 -0.42 16.79 7.39
N MET A 37 -1.19 17.73 7.93
CA MET A 37 -2.65 17.60 8.08
C MET A 37 -3.36 17.54 6.72
N GLU A 38 -2.98 18.39 5.76
CA GLU A 38 -3.50 18.38 4.38
C GLU A 38 -3.20 17.07 3.66
N ILE A 39 -1.95 16.59 3.72
CA ILE A 39 -1.56 15.29 3.17
C ILE A 39 -2.40 14.18 3.81
N GLN A 40 -2.64 14.26 5.12
CA GLN A 40 -3.42 13.29 5.85
C GLN A 40 -4.87 13.20 5.34
N THR A 41 -5.53 14.34 5.17
CA THR A 41 -6.94 14.41 4.75
C THR A 41 -7.10 14.01 3.29
N VAL A 42 -6.24 14.51 2.40
CA VAL A 42 -6.29 14.25 0.95
C VAL A 42 -6.03 12.78 0.63
N PHE A 43 -4.97 12.18 1.18
CA PHE A 43 -4.56 10.82 0.86
C PHE A 43 -5.03 9.76 1.87
N LYS A 44 -5.83 10.15 2.87
CA LYS A 44 -6.34 9.28 3.96
C LYS A 44 -5.20 8.52 4.67
N LEU A 45 -4.10 9.22 4.93
CA LEU A 45 -2.93 8.69 5.62
C LEU A 45 -3.10 8.78 7.14
N THR A 46 -2.28 8.05 7.89
CA THR A 46 -2.08 8.36 9.32
C THR A 46 -1.13 9.55 9.45
N SER A 47 -1.05 10.18 10.63
CA SER A 47 -0.11 11.29 10.86
C SER A 47 1.35 10.88 10.58
N MET A 48 1.77 9.69 11.02
CA MET A 48 3.12 9.16 10.73
C MET A 48 3.34 8.90 9.24
N GLU A 49 2.35 8.33 8.54
CA GLU A 49 2.43 8.11 7.10
C GLU A 49 2.52 9.44 6.32
N ALA A 50 1.77 10.46 6.74
CA ALA A 50 1.80 11.79 6.14
C ALA A 50 3.15 12.50 6.37
N LYS A 51 3.78 12.33 7.53
CA LYS A 51 5.16 12.81 7.78
C LYS A 51 6.16 12.20 6.79
N ILE A 52 6.04 10.90 6.47
CA ILE A 52 6.88 10.24 5.46
C ILE A 52 6.65 10.82 4.07
N VAL A 53 5.39 11.00 3.66
CA VAL A 53 5.10 11.58 2.33
C VAL A 53 5.65 13.00 2.25
N SER A 54 5.43 13.79 3.30
CA SER A 54 6.04 15.11 3.43
C SER A 54 7.57 15.02 3.32
N ALA A 55 8.22 14.01 3.94
CA ALA A 55 9.67 13.74 3.85
C ALA A 55 10.16 13.70 2.41
N LEU A 56 9.40 13.04 1.56
CA LEU A 56 9.77 12.78 0.17
C LEU A 56 9.33 13.87 -0.81
N LEU A 57 8.59 14.90 -0.37
CA LEU A 57 8.07 15.96 -1.26
C LEU A 57 9.17 16.85 -1.88
N ASP A 58 10.39 16.81 -1.35
CA ASP A 58 11.53 17.51 -1.94
C ASP A 58 12.04 16.85 -3.23
N GLY A 59 11.47 15.69 -3.61
CA GLY A 59 11.81 14.98 -4.83
C GLY A 59 13.19 14.32 -4.81
N ARG A 60 13.86 14.24 -3.66
CA ARG A 60 15.16 13.59 -3.55
C ARG A 60 15.02 12.17 -3.00
N PRO A 61 16.01 11.28 -3.24
CA PRO A 61 16.12 10.03 -2.52
C PRO A 61 16.39 10.26 -1.03
N HIS A 62 15.60 9.64 -0.15
CA HIS A 62 15.83 9.65 1.30
C HIS A 62 16.14 8.24 1.80
N SER A 63 17.17 8.13 2.64
CA SER A 63 17.53 6.87 3.30
C SER A 63 16.45 6.45 4.30
N LYS A 64 16.40 5.15 4.62
CA LYS A 64 15.46 4.64 5.65
C LYS A 64 15.67 5.34 7.00
N GLU A 65 16.93 5.61 7.34
CA GLU A 65 17.33 6.29 8.56
C GLU A 65 16.86 7.76 8.59
N SER A 66 17.03 8.48 7.48
CA SER A 66 16.54 9.86 7.37
C SER A 66 15.02 9.94 7.54
N ILE A 67 14.27 9.03 6.89
CA ILE A 67 12.82 8.95 7.02
C ILE A 67 12.41 8.56 8.44
N TYR A 68 13.14 7.64 9.07
CA TYR A 68 12.89 7.24 10.45
C TYR A 68 13.07 8.39 11.42
N ASN A 69 14.16 9.14 11.29
CA ASN A 69 14.41 10.35 12.08
C ASN A 69 13.28 11.37 11.85
N ALA A 70 12.88 11.64 10.61
CA ALA A 70 11.79 12.56 10.32
C ALA A 70 10.44 12.19 10.99
N VAL A 71 10.18 10.91 11.23
CA VAL A 71 8.92 10.44 11.85
C VAL A 71 9.01 10.37 13.37
N TYR A 72 10.15 9.93 13.91
CA TYR A 72 10.30 9.52 15.31
C TYR A 72 11.24 10.39 16.15
N PHE A 73 11.90 11.42 15.57
CA PHE A 73 12.86 12.26 16.29
C PHE A 73 12.31 12.89 17.58
N ASP A 74 11.04 13.33 17.57
CA ASP A 74 10.36 13.97 18.71
C ASP A 74 9.50 12.98 19.54
N SER A 75 9.65 11.67 19.34
CA SER A 75 8.85 10.70 20.09
C SER A 75 9.53 10.35 21.42
N MET A 76 8.97 10.84 22.55
CA MET A 76 9.38 10.45 23.90
C MET A 76 9.09 8.97 24.27
N ARG A 77 8.58 8.16 23.33
CA ARG A 77 8.25 6.74 23.52
C ARG A 77 9.34 5.87 22.92
N ASP A 78 9.52 4.66 23.47
CA ASP A 78 10.32 3.58 22.89
C ASP A 78 10.00 3.40 21.39
N PRO A 79 10.89 3.86 20.50
CA PRO A 79 10.57 3.95 19.09
C PRO A 79 10.68 2.56 18.45
N PRO A 80 9.84 2.24 17.46
CA PRO A 80 9.80 0.92 16.84
C PRO A 80 11.07 0.61 16.06
N GLU A 81 11.36 -0.66 15.78
CA GLU A 81 12.50 -1.02 14.92
C GLU A 81 12.42 -0.36 13.53
N MET A 82 13.58 0.07 13.01
CA MET A 82 13.77 0.73 11.70
C MET A 82 13.03 0.05 10.52
N LYS A 83 12.85 -1.27 10.57
CA LYS A 83 12.09 -2.04 9.55
C LYS A 83 10.64 -1.59 9.40
N ILE A 84 10.10 -0.85 10.37
CA ILE A 84 8.75 -0.29 10.29
C ILE A 84 8.57 0.63 9.09
N ILE A 85 9.63 1.33 8.65
CA ILE A 85 9.60 2.22 7.49
C ILE A 85 9.19 1.46 6.23
N ASP A 86 9.67 0.23 6.05
CA ASP A 86 9.30 -0.61 4.90
C ASP A 86 7.81 -0.96 4.91
N VAL A 87 7.25 -1.27 6.09
CA VAL A 87 5.84 -1.56 6.27
C VAL A 87 4.99 -0.31 6.02
N MET A 88 5.43 0.85 6.50
CA MET A 88 4.74 2.12 6.28
C MET A 88 4.76 2.51 4.81
N VAL A 89 5.90 2.44 4.13
CA VAL A 89 5.99 2.72 2.68
C VAL A 89 5.13 1.75 1.87
N CYS A 90 5.08 0.46 2.26
CA CYS A 90 4.17 -0.50 1.65
C CYS A 90 2.68 -0.10 1.78
N LYS A 91 2.28 0.48 2.91
CA LYS A 91 0.92 1.02 3.12
C LYS A 91 0.67 2.29 2.31
N ILE A 92 1.61 3.24 2.36
CA ILE A 92 1.51 4.53 1.65
C ILE A 92 1.36 4.30 0.14
N ARG A 93 2.19 3.43 -0.45
CA ARG A 93 2.10 3.07 -1.88
C ARG A 93 0.69 2.65 -2.29
N LYS A 94 0.01 1.83 -1.47
CA LYS A 94 -1.35 1.37 -1.75
C LYS A 94 -2.37 2.51 -1.70
N LYS A 95 -2.20 3.45 -0.77
CA LYS A 95 -3.10 4.59 -0.59
C LYS A 95 -2.90 5.69 -1.64
N MET A 96 -1.67 5.89 -2.11
CA MET A 96 -1.33 6.92 -3.09
C MET A 96 -1.45 6.44 -4.56
N PHE A 97 -1.41 5.12 -4.80
CA PHE A 97 -1.55 4.55 -6.15
C PHE A 97 -2.79 5.04 -6.92
N PRO A 98 -4.01 5.12 -6.33
CA PRO A 98 -5.20 5.60 -7.03
C PRO A 98 -5.09 7.05 -7.52
N PHE A 99 -4.20 7.83 -6.91
CA PHE A 99 -3.92 9.21 -7.28
C PHE A 99 -2.86 9.31 -8.38
N GLY A 100 -2.32 8.19 -8.88
CA GLY A 100 -1.24 8.16 -9.86
C GLY A 100 0.14 8.45 -9.30
N VAL A 101 0.28 8.49 -7.97
CA VAL A 101 1.53 8.83 -7.29
C VAL A 101 2.25 7.55 -6.86
N LYS A 102 3.56 7.49 -7.13
CA LYS A 102 4.40 6.32 -6.83
C LYS A 102 5.61 6.71 -5.97
N ILE A 103 5.92 5.83 -5.02
CA ILE A 103 7.16 5.87 -4.25
C ILE A 103 8.04 4.72 -4.75
N GLU A 104 9.20 5.03 -5.30
CA GLU A 104 10.17 4.03 -5.76
C GLU A 104 11.14 3.62 -4.66
N THR A 105 11.66 2.39 -4.76
CA THR A 105 12.77 1.93 -3.92
C THR A 105 14.04 2.07 -4.74
N ILE A 106 14.98 2.83 -4.22
CA ILE A 106 16.34 2.92 -4.77
C ILE A 106 17.21 2.02 -3.89
N TRP A 107 17.65 0.90 -4.46
CA TRP A 107 18.47 -0.08 -3.75
C TRP A 107 19.76 0.59 -3.26
N GLY A 108 20.00 0.52 -1.94
CA GLY A 108 21.15 1.18 -1.30
C GLY A 108 20.95 2.65 -0.91
N SER A 109 19.94 3.35 -1.45
CA SER A 109 19.70 4.77 -1.18
C SER A 109 18.37 5.07 -0.47
N GLY A 110 17.42 4.14 -0.48
CA GLY A 110 16.15 4.25 0.25
C GLY A 110 14.94 4.46 -0.66
N TYR A 111 14.23 5.57 -0.47
CA TYR A 111 12.94 5.82 -1.13
C TYR A 111 12.91 7.18 -1.82
N HIS A 112 12.20 7.25 -2.93
CA HIS A 112 12.05 8.47 -3.74
C HIS A 112 10.61 8.60 -4.24
N LEU A 113 10.07 9.82 -4.21
CA LEU A 113 8.74 10.16 -4.71
C LEU A 113 8.86 10.71 -6.13
N THR A 114 8.38 9.95 -7.12
CA THR A 114 8.67 10.22 -8.54
C THR A 114 7.92 11.41 -9.12
N ASP A 115 6.76 11.75 -8.56
CA ASP A 115 5.88 12.78 -9.10
C ASP A 115 5.42 13.75 -8.01
N CYS A 116 6.39 14.49 -7.47
CA CYS A 116 6.14 15.48 -6.42
C CYS A 116 5.23 16.61 -6.91
N ALA A 117 5.39 17.04 -8.16
CA ALA A 117 4.57 18.09 -8.77
C ALA A 117 3.09 17.71 -8.75
N ARG A 118 2.76 16.46 -9.12
CA ARG A 118 1.38 15.96 -9.04
C ARG A 118 0.84 15.94 -7.61
N VAL A 119 1.65 15.58 -6.61
CA VAL A 119 1.20 15.61 -5.22
C VAL A 119 0.84 17.04 -4.81
N LEU A 120 1.69 18.01 -5.14
CA LEU A 120 1.44 19.43 -4.84
C LEU A 120 0.17 19.94 -5.53
N SER A 121 -0.04 19.64 -6.82
CA SER A 121 -1.26 20.04 -7.52
C SER A 121 -2.52 19.37 -6.97
N ILE A 122 -2.43 18.13 -6.46
CA ILE A 122 -3.57 17.49 -5.75
C ILE A 122 -3.83 18.20 -4.42
N LEU A 123 -2.80 18.55 -3.65
CA LEU A 123 -2.94 19.27 -2.38
C LEU A 123 -3.58 20.66 -2.58
N ASN A 124 -3.22 21.35 -3.66
CA ASN A 124 -3.80 22.65 -4.03
C ASN A 124 -5.23 22.56 -4.59
N GLY A 125 -5.75 21.35 -4.83
CA GLY A 125 -7.06 21.15 -5.46
C GLY A 125 -7.10 21.47 -6.97
N GLU A 126 -5.93 21.63 -7.61
CA GLU A 126 -5.81 21.95 -9.04
C GLU A 126 -6.10 20.75 -9.95
N VAL A 127 -6.02 19.53 -9.40
CA VAL A 127 -6.26 18.28 -10.15
C VAL A 127 -7.59 17.69 -9.75
N SER A 128 -8.53 17.59 -10.70
CA SER A 128 -9.68 16.70 -10.56
C SER A 128 -9.16 15.27 -10.45
N VAL A 129 -9.20 14.70 -9.24
CA VAL A 129 -8.77 13.33 -8.99
C VAL A 129 -9.80 12.38 -9.61
N GLU A 130 -9.69 12.15 -10.91
CA GLU A 130 -10.18 10.93 -11.51
C GLU A 130 -9.31 9.82 -10.93
N LEU A 131 -9.81 9.16 -9.86
CA LEU A 131 -9.22 7.93 -9.33
C LEU A 131 -8.90 7.05 -10.52
N ILE A 132 -7.63 6.70 -10.71
CA ILE A 132 -7.20 5.87 -11.84
C ILE A 132 -7.90 4.51 -11.67
N ALA A 133 -9.07 4.38 -12.30
CA ALA A 133 -9.80 3.14 -12.47
C ALA A 133 -9.13 2.38 -13.61
N GLY A 134 -7.86 2.01 -13.40
CA GLY A 134 -7.00 1.42 -14.42
C GLY A 134 -6.28 0.19 -13.89
N ASN A 135 -6.95 -0.95 -14.00
CA ASN A 135 -6.47 -2.33 -13.88
C ASN A 135 -5.69 -2.76 -12.62
N ALA A 136 -6.35 -3.65 -11.87
CA ALA A 136 -5.85 -4.45 -10.75
C ALA A 136 -5.48 -3.66 -9.48
N ALA A 137 -6.50 -3.06 -8.86
CA ALA A 137 -6.49 -2.96 -7.41
C ALA A 137 -6.13 -4.36 -6.83
N PRO A 138 -5.23 -4.47 -5.84
CA PRO A 138 -5.12 -5.71 -5.09
C PRO A 138 -6.51 -5.95 -4.49
N ILE A 139 -7.24 -6.93 -5.04
CA ILE A 139 -8.52 -7.37 -4.49
C ILE A 139 -8.20 -7.78 -3.05
N HIS A 140 -8.50 -6.89 -2.10
CA HIS A 140 -8.53 -7.20 -0.69
C HIS A 140 -9.69 -8.15 -0.53
N ARG A 141 -9.43 -9.44 -0.75
CA ARG A 141 -10.42 -10.48 -0.58
C ARG A 141 -10.88 -10.41 0.87
N LYS A 142 -12.15 -10.09 1.09
CA LYS A 142 -12.77 -10.08 2.42
C LYS A 142 -12.69 -11.49 3.00
N HIS A 143 -12.75 -11.60 4.33
CA HIS A 143 -12.83 -12.90 4.99
C HIS A 143 -14.00 -13.71 4.40
N GLY A 144 -13.76 -14.96 3.98
CA GLY A 144 -14.78 -15.80 3.33
C GLY A 144 -14.88 -15.69 1.80
N GLU A 145 -14.19 -14.75 1.15
CA GLU A 145 -14.32 -14.52 -0.31
C GLU A 145 -13.62 -15.60 -1.14
N ASN A 146 -12.57 -16.22 -0.60
CA ASN A 146 -11.88 -17.36 -1.22
C ASN A 146 -12.79 -18.60 -1.25
N GLU A 147 -13.48 -18.87 -0.15
CA GLU A 147 -14.44 -19.95 0.01
C GLU A 147 -15.58 -19.79 -1.01
N LYS A 148 -16.16 -18.59 -1.11
CA LYS A 148 -17.19 -18.26 -2.10
C LYS A 148 -16.70 -18.43 -3.54
N SER A 149 -15.48 -17.98 -3.83
CA SER A 149 -14.89 -18.11 -5.17
C SER A 149 -14.60 -19.56 -5.56
N VAL A 150 -14.21 -20.40 -4.61
CA VAL A 150 -14.02 -21.84 -4.86
C VAL A 150 -15.36 -22.52 -5.04
N LEU A 151 -16.34 -22.21 -4.17
CA LEU A 151 -17.67 -22.78 -4.22
C LEU A 151 -18.40 -22.43 -5.53
N SER A 152 -18.29 -21.19 -6.02
CA SER A 152 -18.88 -20.79 -7.30
C SER A 152 -18.32 -21.57 -8.48
N VAL A 153 -16.99 -21.83 -8.49
CA VAL A 153 -16.37 -22.67 -9.51
C VAL A 153 -16.84 -24.12 -9.38
N LEU A 154 -16.98 -24.64 -8.16
CA LEU A 154 -17.46 -26.01 -7.96
C LEU A 154 -18.90 -26.19 -8.44
N VAL A 155 -19.76 -25.21 -8.19
CA VAL A 155 -21.14 -25.15 -8.70
C VAL A 155 -21.16 -25.05 -10.23
N ALA A 156 -20.33 -24.20 -10.82
CA ALA A 156 -20.28 -24.02 -12.27
C ALA A 156 -19.81 -25.28 -13.01
N GLU A 157 -18.95 -26.08 -12.39
CA GLU A 157 -18.43 -27.34 -12.95
C GLU A 157 -19.24 -28.57 -12.49
N MET A 158 -20.37 -28.36 -11.81
CA MET A 158 -21.22 -29.41 -11.27
C MET A 158 -22.02 -30.11 -12.38
N ASN A 159 -22.01 -31.43 -12.42
CA ASN A 159 -22.87 -32.22 -13.31
C ASN A 159 -24.26 -32.47 -12.69
N ALA A 160 -25.21 -33.00 -13.47
CA ALA A 160 -26.63 -33.15 -13.08
C ALA A 160 -26.85 -33.89 -11.74
N ASP A 161 -25.92 -34.78 -11.35
CA ASP A 161 -25.96 -35.52 -10.08
C ASP A 161 -25.41 -34.73 -8.88
N GLY A 162 -25.16 -33.43 -9.01
CA GLY A 162 -24.60 -32.60 -7.93
C GLY A 162 -23.12 -32.85 -7.63
N LYS A 163 -22.42 -33.61 -8.49
CA LYS A 163 -21.00 -33.94 -8.34
C LYS A 163 -20.14 -32.95 -9.14
N THR A 164 -18.89 -32.79 -8.74
CA THR A 164 -17.88 -32.00 -9.46
C THR A 164 -16.56 -32.75 -9.42
N LYS A 165 -15.92 -32.92 -10.58
CA LYS A 165 -14.59 -33.54 -10.72
C LYS A 165 -13.61 -32.55 -11.34
N ILE A 166 -12.66 -32.03 -10.55
CA ILE A 166 -11.74 -30.99 -11.00
C ILE A 166 -10.33 -31.12 -10.40
N GLY A 167 -9.29 -30.89 -11.18
CA GLY A 167 -7.91 -30.89 -10.68
C GLY A 167 -7.59 -29.68 -9.81
N SER A 168 -6.77 -29.85 -8.75
CA SER A 168 -6.41 -28.78 -7.79
C SER A 168 -5.94 -27.49 -8.46
N ARG A 169 -5.03 -27.60 -9.44
CA ARG A 169 -4.46 -26.44 -10.12
C ARG A 169 -5.49 -25.70 -10.97
N VAL A 170 -6.40 -26.44 -11.60
CA VAL A 170 -7.47 -25.86 -12.43
C VAL A 170 -8.48 -25.15 -11.55
N LEU A 171 -8.91 -25.77 -10.45
CA LEU A 171 -9.83 -25.17 -9.49
C LEU A 171 -9.24 -23.89 -8.87
N ALA A 172 -7.98 -23.95 -8.41
CA ALA A 172 -7.31 -22.77 -7.84
C ALA A 172 -7.18 -21.63 -8.85
N ARG A 173 -6.84 -21.93 -10.12
CA ARG A 173 -6.74 -20.93 -11.19
C ARG A 173 -8.08 -20.30 -11.51
N LYS A 174 -9.14 -21.12 -11.72
CA LYS A 174 -10.50 -20.63 -12.00
C LYS A 174 -11.05 -19.78 -10.84
N ALA A 175 -10.72 -20.12 -9.59
CA ALA A 175 -11.10 -19.35 -8.40
C ALA A 175 -10.18 -18.14 -8.11
N GLY A 176 -9.16 -17.88 -8.95
CA GLY A 176 -8.18 -16.80 -8.77
C GLY A 176 -7.38 -16.89 -7.46
N LEU A 177 -7.19 -18.10 -6.92
CA LEU A 177 -6.47 -18.30 -5.66
C LEU A 177 -4.96 -18.09 -5.83
N LYS A 178 -4.39 -17.29 -4.92
CA LYS A 178 -2.93 -17.10 -4.78
C LYS A 178 -2.30 -18.02 -3.72
N GLY A 179 -3.12 -18.73 -2.94
CA GLY A 179 -2.69 -19.57 -1.81
C GLY A 179 -3.11 -21.04 -1.94
N SER A 180 -2.90 -21.83 -0.88
CA SER A 180 -3.23 -23.25 -0.85
C SER A 180 -4.76 -23.48 -0.91
N LEU A 181 -5.19 -24.36 -1.82
CA LEU A 181 -6.59 -24.76 -1.98
C LEU A 181 -7.08 -25.67 -0.84
N LEU A 182 -6.20 -26.52 -0.29
CA LEU A 182 -6.58 -27.57 0.67
C LEU A 182 -7.25 -27.02 1.95
N PRO A 183 -6.74 -25.97 2.62
CA PRO A 183 -7.42 -25.37 3.77
C PRO A 183 -8.80 -24.80 3.44
N ILE A 184 -9.00 -24.29 2.22
CA ILE A 184 -10.28 -23.74 1.78
C ILE A 184 -11.29 -24.87 1.55
N MET A 185 -10.86 -25.96 0.90
CA MET A 185 -11.69 -27.15 0.70
C MET A 185 -12.08 -27.80 2.03
N ALA A 186 -11.16 -27.85 3.01
CA ALA A 186 -11.45 -28.35 4.35
C ALA A 186 -12.53 -27.50 5.05
N ARG A 187 -12.40 -26.17 5.04
CA ARG A 187 -13.43 -25.27 5.61
C ARG A 187 -14.78 -25.39 4.91
N LEU A 188 -14.80 -25.53 3.58
CA LEU A 188 -16.04 -25.76 2.82
C LEU A 188 -16.70 -27.10 3.20
N ALA A 189 -15.91 -28.14 3.46
CA ALA A 189 -16.41 -29.42 3.92
C ALA A 189 -16.96 -29.34 5.36
N GLU A 190 -16.24 -28.67 6.26
CA GLU A 190 -16.64 -28.44 7.66
C GLU A 190 -17.93 -27.62 7.76
N SER A 191 -18.08 -26.58 6.92
CA SER A 191 -19.32 -25.80 6.83
C SER A 191 -20.50 -26.58 6.23
N GLY A 192 -20.25 -27.78 5.69
CA GLY A 192 -21.25 -28.62 5.05
C GLY A 192 -21.64 -28.20 3.63
N ALA A 193 -20.99 -27.18 3.05
CA ALA A 193 -21.25 -26.71 1.69
C ALA A 193 -20.91 -27.77 0.62
N ILE A 194 -19.88 -28.60 0.90
CA ILE A 194 -19.46 -29.69 0.02
C ILE A 194 -19.25 -30.99 0.81
N LEU A 195 -19.35 -32.12 0.11
CA LEU A 195 -18.93 -33.43 0.59
C LEU A 195 -17.76 -33.91 -0.26
N VAL A 196 -16.58 -34.04 0.34
CA VAL A 196 -15.39 -34.54 -0.35
C VAL A 196 -15.45 -36.07 -0.46
N LYS A 197 -15.48 -36.59 -1.68
CA LYS A 197 -15.45 -38.04 -1.96
C LYS A 197 -14.04 -38.54 -2.27
N SER A 198 -13.24 -37.72 -2.95
CA SER A 198 -11.83 -37.99 -3.22
C SER A 198 -11.04 -36.69 -3.26
N GLN A 199 -9.81 -36.74 -2.77
CA GLN A 199 -8.90 -35.60 -2.76
C GLN A 199 -7.47 -36.03 -3.10
N PRO A 200 -6.63 -35.09 -3.59
CA PRO A 200 -5.24 -35.40 -3.92
C PRO A 200 -4.39 -35.59 -2.66
N THR A 201 -3.53 -36.61 -2.69
CA THR A 201 -2.66 -36.96 -1.56
C THR A 201 -1.21 -36.59 -1.84
N ARG A 202 -0.33 -36.68 -0.83
CA ARG A 202 1.11 -36.39 -1.01
C ARG A 202 1.76 -37.26 -2.10
N GLY A 203 1.35 -38.53 -2.21
CA GLY A 203 1.84 -39.49 -3.21
C GLY A 203 1.15 -39.38 -4.58
N ASN A 204 -0.02 -38.73 -4.67
CA ASN A 204 -0.73 -38.51 -5.93
C ASN A 204 -1.33 -37.10 -5.99
N ARG A 205 -0.46 -36.11 -6.21
CA ARG A 205 -0.84 -34.68 -6.19
C ARG A 205 -1.65 -34.24 -7.41
N LEU A 206 -1.60 -35.01 -8.50
CA LEU A 206 -2.31 -34.73 -9.75
C LEU A 206 -3.71 -35.35 -9.80
N ALA A 207 -4.07 -36.17 -8.80
CA ALA A 207 -5.43 -36.67 -8.68
C ALA A 207 -6.45 -35.52 -8.68
N PRO A 208 -7.65 -35.73 -9.23
CA PRO A 208 -8.71 -34.74 -9.17
C PRO A 208 -9.37 -34.71 -7.79
N TRP A 209 -9.90 -33.55 -7.42
CA TRP A 209 -10.94 -33.48 -6.41
C TRP A 209 -12.22 -34.06 -6.98
N ILE A 210 -12.89 -34.90 -6.20
CA ILE A 210 -14.26 -35.35 -6.46
C ILE A 210 -15.09 -34.91 -5.26
N VAL A 211 -16.00 -33.98 -5.49
CA VAL A 211 -16.86 -33.43 -4.44
C VAL A 211 -18.32 -33.48 -4.86
N HIS A 212 -19.22 -33.48 -3.90
CA HIS A 212 -20.65 -33.27 -4.12
C HIS A 212 -21.03 -31.93 -3.48
N VAL A 213 -21.58 -31.02 -4.26
CA VAL A 213 -21.98 -29.69 -3.78
C VAL A 213 -23.41 -29.80 -3.24
N LYS A 214 -23.65 -29.34 -2.01
CA LYS A 214 -24.99 -29.41 -1.41
C LYS A 214 -25.83 -28.21 -1.86
N ALA A 215 -27.13 -28.41 -2.07
CA ALA A 215 -28.07 -27.35 -2.47
C ALA A 215 -28.13 -26.16 -1.50
N ARG A 216 -27.79 -26.35 -0.22
CA ARG A 216 -27.73 -25.27 0.79
C ARG A 216 -26.56 -24.28 0.57
N ALA A 217 -25.71 -24.55 -0.41
CA ALA A 217 -24.53 -23.77 -0.77
C ALA A 217 -24.76 -22.86 -1.99
N LEU A 218 -25.96 -22.91 -2.59
CA LEU A 218 -26.42 -22.05 -3.69
C LEU A 218 -27.09 -20.78 -3.15
#